data_AF-A0AAW8PV66-F1
#
_entry.id   AF-A0AAW8PV66-F1
#
_cell.length_a   1.000
_cell.length_b   1.000
_cell.length_c   1.000
_cell.angle_alpha   90.00
_cell.angle_beta   90.00
_cell.angle_gamma   90.00
#
_symmetry.space_group_name_H-M   'P 1'
#
loop_
_entity.id
_entity.type
_entity.pdbx_description
1 polymer ?
#
loop_
_entity_poly.entity_id
_entity_poly.type
_entity_poly.pdbx_seq_one_letter_code
_entity_poly.pdbx_strand_id
1 'polypeptide(L)'
;MKSITAPLCLLAAVSSPLAYSQILNGDFEQWNGNAPTQWSVIDAGIAVLPSSEQIKSGGLAAQVVVNTGTKSNTDFLQTINVEQGKTYPFSVSVYHTEGHVKARLVADGYHGYSNPQQTNQWQELTLNYTATTTKTIDVGLRFYDEAGFDGSEVVYVDNFQPTETSTQPPVESCSDHQVVLTLTTDNYGSETSWTLKNSQAEVLFSGQGYESATTVEKSMCLADGDYQFTIQDEYGDGICCGSGAGSYTLMEGAKTLASGAEFAKSETTDFTLGDTTTTSPVVDGYYQAASGKTGYALKTALFNIINNHSSRGYSAIWTLVKDADLDNYYEKDGSILDMYSEKPAGNDAVSFTKVTDQCGQYSQEGDCYNREHSFPKSWFGGKVEPMNSDGHHLFATDGYVNAKRSNWPFGEVGTSTYVSSNGSKLGQASTALGYSGTVFEPIDEFKGDFARAYFYMATRYENVIGNWENNTSNSDAVLDGTSTNVFEPWMLNMLKRWHKNDPVSAKEIRRNDLVFEFQGNRNPFIDHPEFVEQIWGN
;
A
#
# COMPACT_ATOMS: atom_id res chain seq x y z
N MET A 1 -38.48 72.68 49.85
CA MET A 1 -37.31 73.10 49.05
C MET A 1 -36.30 71.97 49.05
N LYS A 2 -35.77 71.65 47.85
CA LYS A 2 -34.69 70.70 47.52
C LYS A 2 -34.98 69.20 47.80
N SER A 3 -35.61 68.56 46.81
CA SER A 3 -35.55 67.12 46.60
C SER A 3 -34.12 66.73 46.24
N ILE A 4 -33.55 65.77 46.98
CA ILE A 4 -32.23 65.19 46.72
C ILE A 4 -32.40 64.15 45.61
N THR A 5 -31.91 64.46 44.41
CA THR A 5 -31.70 63.47 43.35
C THR A 5 -30.33 62.84 43.56
N ALA A 6 -30.31 61.60 44.06
CA ALA A 6 -29.16 60.71 43.92
C ALA A 6 -29.29 59.94 42.60
N PRO A 7 -28.31 59.97 41.68
CA PRO A 7 -28.33 59.09 40.53
C PRO A 7 -27.99 57.68 41.01
N LEU A 8 -28.93 56.77 40.83
CA LEU A 8 -28.71 55.34 40.98
C LEU A 8 -27.74 54.91 39.88
N CYS A 9 -26.47 54.72 40.24
CA CYS A 9 -25.45 54.18 39.34
C CYS A 9 -25.79 52.71 39.10
N LEU A 10 -26.56 52.45 38.04
CA LEU A 10 -26.81 51.10 37.56
C LEU A 10 -25.50 50.60 36.96
N LEU A 11 -24.76 49.76 37.70
CA LEU A 11 -23.70 48.94 37.13
C LEU A 11 -24.37 47.99 36.12
N ALA A 12 -24.48 48.43 34.87
CA ALA A 12 -24.69 47.52 33.77
C ALA A 12 -23.44 46.65 33.69
N ALA A 13 -23.53 45.39 34.12
CA ALA A 13 -22.56 44.38 33.73
C ALA A 13 -22.64 44.28 32.20
N VAL A 14 -21.77 45.03 31.53
CA VAL A 14 -21.63 44.97 30.08
C VAL A 14 -21.06 43.59 29.79
N SER A 15 -21.93 42.60 29.57
CA SER A 15 -21.51 41.32 29.03
C SER A 15 -21.03 41.59 27.62
N SER A 16 -19.70 41.67 27.44
CA SER A 16 -19.07 41.70 26.13
C SER A 16 -19.60 40.53 25.29
N PRO A 17 -20.01 40.75 24.03
CA PRO A 17 -20.42 39.65 23.16
C PRO A 17 -19.25 38.67 22.97
N LEU A 18 -19.53 37.38 23.12
CA LEU A 18 -18.57 36.31 22.86
C LEU A 18 -18.35 36.17 21.35
N ALA A 19 -17.08 36.03 20.94
CA ALA A 19 -16.71 35.64 19.59
C ALA A 19 -16.45 34.12 19.56
N TYR A 20 -16.94 33.42 18.54
CA TYR A 20 -17.01 31.95 18.56
C TYR A 20 -16.13 31.22 17.53
N SER A 21 -15.29 31.90 16.74
CA SER A 21 -14.39 31.22 15.80
C SER A 21 -13.29 32.17 15.34
N GLN A 22 -12.02 31.86 15.60
CA GLN A 22 -10.86 32.60 15.06
C GLN A 22 -9.64 31.71 14.85
N ILE A 23 -9.50 30.64 15.63
CA ILE A 23 -8.36 29.74 15.51
C ILE A 23 -8.66 28.71 14.43
N LEU A 24 -7.83 28.68 13.40
CA LEU A 24 -7.91 27.68 12.35
C LEU A 24 -7.10 26.45 12.76
N ASN A 25 -7.62 25.24 12.51
CA ASN A 25 -6.92 23.99 12.81
C ASN A 25 -6.43 23.90 14.27
N GLY A 26 -7.23 24.39 15.22
CA GLY A 26 -6.96 24.27 16.65
C GLY A 26 -7.27 22.88 17.20
N ASP A 27 -8.00 22.06 16.44
CA ASP A 27 -8.18 20.62 16.64
C ASP A 27 -6.98 19.80 16.13
N PHE A 28 -6.03 20.42 15.42
CA PHE A 28 -4.82 19.79 14.89
C PHE A 28 -5.10 18.54 14.03
N GLU A 29 -6.14 18.60 13.22
CA GLU A 29 -6.50 17.53 12.28
C GLU A 29 -5.92 17.76 10.87
N GLN A 30 -5.42 18.96 10.59
CA GLN A 30 -4.90 19.33 9.27
C GLN A 30 -3.41 19.59 9.30
N TRP A 31 -2.65 18.89 8.46
CA TRP A 31 -1.19 18.95 8.44
C TRP A 31 -0.67 18.99 7.01
N ASN A 32 0.38 19.77 6.77
CA ASN A 32 1.18 19.72 5.55
C ASN A 32 2.55 19.14 5.91
N GLY A 33 2.73 17.84 5.66
CA GLY A 33 3.87 17.09 6.17
C GLY A 33 3.87 17.06 7.70
N ASN A 34 4.96 17.56 8.30
CA ASN A 34 5.11 17.70 9.75
C ASN A 34 4.64 19.08 10.28
N ALA A 35 4.13 19.97 9.43
CA ALA A 35 3.67 21.29 9.87
C ALA A 35 2.14 21.31 10.02
N PRO A 36 1.59 21.64 11.21
CA PRO A 36 0.15 21.84 11.34
C PRO A 36 -0.27 23.06 10.51
N THR A 37 -1.29 22.90 9.66
CA THR A 37 -1.71 23.99 8.77
C THR A 37 -2.18 25.19 9.59
N GLN A 38 -1.91 26.41 9.09
CA GLN A 38 -2.28 27.68 9.75
C GLN A 38 -1.53 28.01 11.06
N TRP A 39 -0.63 27.14 11.54
CA TRP A 39 0.24 27.42 12.68
C TRP A 39 1.67 27.69 12.18
N SER A 40 1.95 28.95 11.85
CA SER A 40 3.16 29.32 11.11
C SER A 40 4.34 29.77 11.98
N VAL A 41 4.12 30.07 13.26
CA VAL A 41 5.21 30.43 14.18
C VAL A 41 5.57 29.18 14.99
N ILE A 42 6.54 28.43 14.48
CA ILE A 42 7.12 27.27 15.15
C ILE A 42 8.61 27.54 15.29
N ASP A 43 9.04 27.82 16.52
CA ASP A 43 10.44 28.11 16.80
C ASP A 43 11.31 26.84 16.67
N ALA A 44 12.57 27.02 16.27
CA ALA A 44 13.49 25.91 15.98
C ALA A 44 13.88 25.06 17.21
N GLY A 45 13.54 25.49 18.42
CA GLY A 45 13.76 24.72 19.64
C GLY A 45 12.65 23.74 19.95
N ILE A 46 11.60 23.68 19.13
CA ILE A 46 10.57 22.65 19.17
C ILE A 46 10.44 21.98 17.80
N ALA A 47 10.10 20.70 17.81
CA ALA A 47 9.55 20.02 16.64
C ALA A 47 8.08 19.73 16.93
N VAL A 48 7.21 19.96 15.95
CA VAL A 48 5.78 19.67 16.08
C VAL A 48 5.46 18.60 15.05
N LEU A 49 4.79 17.53 15.45
CA LEU A 49 4.49 16.37 14.62
C LEU A 49 3.03 15.93 14.79
N PRO A 50 2.36 15.45 13.74
CA PRO A 50 1.04 14.84 13.88
C PRO A 50 1.16 13.49 14.61
N SER A 51 0.36 13.29 15.66
CA SER A 51 0.33 12.02 16.40
C SER A 51 -1.09 11.50 16.60
N SER A 52 -1.25 10.17 16.53
CA SER A 52 -2.47 9.43 16.84
C SER A 52 -2.41 8.71 18.20
N GLU A 53 -1.34 8.88 18.98
CA GLU A 53 -1.11 8.13 20.22
C GLU A 53 -1.88 8.73 21.41
N GLN A 54 -1.81 10.05 21.59
CA GLN A 54 -2.47 10.79 22.66
C GLN A 54 -3.38 11.84 22.05
N ILE A 55 -4.66 11.48 21.90
CA ILE A 55 -5.69 12.33 21.30
C ILE A 55 -6.68 12.76 22.39
N LYS A 56 -7.03 14.06 22.42
CA LYS A 56 -8.11 14.59 23.25
C LYS A 56 -9.43 14.56 22.51
N SER A 57 -9.42 14.94 21.23
CA SER A 57 -10.58 15.01 20.35
C SER A 57 -10.16 14.78 18.90
N GLY A 58 -11.05 14.26 18.05
CA GLY A 58 -10.73 14.02 16.65
C GLY A 58 -9.91 12.74 16.43
N GLY A 59 -8.97 12.77 15.48
CA GLY A 59 -8.12 11.66 15.07
C GLY A 59 -6.61 11.94 15.18
N LEU A 60 -6.20 13.19 15.36
CA LEU A 60 -4.80 13.59 15.50
C LEU A 60 -4.64 14.65 16.61
N ALA A 61 -3.45 14.70 17.19
CA ALA A 61 -3.00 15.77 18.08
C ALA A 61 -1.63 16.27 17.64
N ALA A 62 -1.23 17.45 18.15
CA ALA A 62 0.13 17.95 17.96
C ALA A 62 1.07 17.38 19.02
N GLN A 63 1.97 16.49 18.62
CA GLN A 63 3.10 16.05 19.43
C GLN A 63 4.22 17.11 19.33
N VAL A 64 4.47 17.81 20.42
CA VAL A 64 5.52 18.83 20.50
C VAL A 64 6.73 18.24 21.22
N VAL A 65 7.82 18.05 20.49
CA VAL A 65 9.13 17.67 21.03
C VAL A 65 9.91 18.94 21.35
N VAL A 66 10.12 19.20 22.64
CA VAL A 66 10.88 20.36 23.12
C VAL A 66 12.34 19.98 23.24
N ASN A 67 13.19 20.59 22.41
CA ASN A 67 14.60 20.21 22.24
C ASN A 67 15.58 21.23 22.85
N THR A 68 15.08 22.22 23.60
CA THR A 68 15.92 23.26 24.19
C THR A 68 15.34 23.79 25.49
N GLY A 69 16.22 24.09 26.45
CA GLY A 69 15.87 24.91 27.62
C GLY A 69 15.79 26.42 27.31
N THR A 70 16.05 26.83 26.06
CA THR A 70 15.94 28.23 25.67
C THR A 70 14.48 28.58 25.34
N LYS A 71 13.69 28.91 26.37
CA LYS A 71 12.26 29.27 26.25
C LYS A 71 11.90 30.25 25.12
N SER A 72 12.80 31.17 24.74
CA SER A 72 12.53 32.14 23.68
C SER A 72 12.57 31.55 22.27
N ASN A 73 12.87 30.26 22.16
CA ASN A 73 12.95 29.49 20.92
C ASN A 73 11.98 28.30 20.98
N THR A 74 10.81 28.46 21.59
CA THR A 74 9.83 27.37 21.79
C THR A 74 8.39 27.83 21.57
N ASP A 75 8.18 28.91 20.81
CA ASP A 75 6.84 29.35 20.44
C ASP A 75 6.22 28.41 19.40
N PHE A 76 4.96 28.02 19.66
CA PHE A 76 4.07 27.32 18.77
C PHE A 76 2.78 28.13 18.65
N LEU A 77 2.70 29.03 17.66
CA LEU A 77 1.68 30.07 17.59
C LEU A 77 0.99 30.16 16.22
N GLN A 78 -0.23 30.67 16.27
CA GLN A 78 -1.01 31.17 15.16
C GLN A 78 -1.33 32.65 15.38
N THR A 79 -1.35 33.43 14.31
CA THR A 79 -1.72 34.84 14.35
C THR A 79 -3.20 35.01 13.98
N ILE A 80 -3.98 35.67 14.84
CA ILE A 80 -5.42 35.89 14.65
C ILE A 80 -5.81 37.35 14.77
N ASN A 81 -7.00 37.71 14.29
CA ASN A 81 -7.57 39.04 14.46
C ASN A 81 -8.56 39.07 15.63
N VAL A 82 -8.48 40.13 16.44
CA VAL A 82 -9.43 40.38 17.54
C VAL A 82 -10.09 41.74 17.39
N GLU A 83 -11.36 41.82 17.78
CA GLU A 83 -12.18 43.03 17.69
C GLU A 83 -12.40 43.67 19.04
N GLN A 84 -12.27 45.00 19.10
CA GLN A 84 -12.48 45.78 20.32
C GLN A 84 -13.79 45.43 21.02
N GLY A 85 -13.72 45.16 22.33
CA GLY A 85 -14.87 44.90 23.19
C GLY A 85 -15.43 43.48 23.13
N LYS A 86 -14.87 42.59 22.31
CA LYS A 86 -15.21 41.14 22.33
C LYS A 86 -14.34 40.38 23.33
N THR A 87 -14.92 39.33 23.91
CA THR A 87 -14.21 38.40 24.78
C THR A 87 -14.05 37.04 24.11
N TYR A 88 -12.84 36.49 24.19
CA TYR A 88 -12.39 35.25 23.58
C TYR A 88 -12.01 34.27 24.70
N PRO A 89 -12.77 33.17 24.89
CA PRO A 89 -12.48 32.15 25.89
C PRO A 89 -11.47 31.14 25.33
N PHE A 90 -10.18 31.48 25.37
CA PHE A 90 -9.14 30.57 24.93
C PHE A 90 -9.05 29.36 25.86
N SER A 91 -8.97 28.16 25.30
CA SER A 91 -8.57 26.96 26.03
C SER A 91 -7.69 26.06 25.18
N VAL A 92 -6.89 25.21 25.81
CA VAL A 92 -6.09 24.20 25.13
C VAL A 92 -5.82 23.02 26.06
N SER A 93 -5.93 21.82 25.51
CA SER A 93 -5.58 20.57 26.18
C SER A 93 -4.10 20.30 26.01
N VAL A 94 -3.41 20.01 27.12
CA VAL A 94 -1.98 19.67 27.16
C VAL A 94 -1.81 18.35 27.89
N TYR A 95 -0.92 17.49 27.41
CA TYR A 95 -0.57 16.21 28.03
C TYR A 95 0.95 16.08 28.06
N HIS A 96 1.53 15.96 29.24
CA HIS A 96 2.96 15.74 29.41
C HIS A 96 3.26 14.25 29.55
N THR A 97 4.24 13.74 28.81
CA THR A 97 4.75 12.37 29.01
C THR A 97 5.67 12.29 30.22
N GLU A 98 6.39 13.37 30.47
CA GLU A 98 7.39 13.53 31.52
C GLU A 98 7.11 14.82 32.31
N GLY A 99 7.97 15.17 33.27
CA GLY A 99 7.72 16.28 34.19
C GLY A 99 8.78 17.37 34.16
N HIS A 100 9.51 17.52 33.06
CA HIS A 100 10.63 18.43 32.95
C HIS A 100 10.36 19.63 32.02
N VAL A 101 9.14 19.77 31.49
CA VAL A 101 8.68 20.90 30.68
C VAL A 101 7.29 21.33 31.11
N LYS A 102 7.06 22.64 31.17
CA LYS A 102 5.72 23.22 31.26
C LYS A 102 5.37 24.04 30.02
N ALA A 103 4.17 23.80 29.50
CA ALA A 103 3.55 24.64 28.49
C ALA A 103 2.87 25.87 29.12
N ARG A 104 2.91 27.00 28.42
CA ARG A 104 2.31 28.28 28.81
C ARG A 104 1.43 28.80 27.68
N LEU A 105 0.18 29.15 27.98
CA LEU A 105 -0.76 29.69 27.02
C LEU A 105 -0.32 31.09 26.55
N VAL A 106 -0.37 31.32 25.25
CA VAL A 106 -0.08 32.61 24.63
C VAL A 106 -1.37 33.16 24.04
N ALA A 107 -1.67 34.43 24.35
CA ALA A 107 -2.76 35.21 23.76
C ALA A 107 -2.52 36.69 24.09
N ASP A 108 -1.91 37.45 23.17
CA ASP A 108 -1.50 38.85 23.41
C ASP A 108 -0.62 39.02 24.67
N GLY A 109 0.24 38.04 24.92
CA GLY A 109 1.00 37.89 26.16
C GLY A 109 1.02 36.44 26.63
N TYR A 110 1.66 36.18 27.77
CA TYR A 110 1.86 34.83 28.30
C TYR A 110 1.05 34.59 29.58
N HIS A 111 0.23 33.53 29.59
CA HIS A 111 -0.82 33.29 30.58
C HIS A 111 -0.79 31.85 31.11
N GLY A 112 -0.91 31.72 32.43
CA GLY A 112 -0.97 30.42 33.09
C GLY A 112 0.28 29.56 32.87
N TYR A 113 0.25 28.34 33.41
CA TYR A 113 1.18 27.27 33.12
C TYR A 113 0.44 25.96 33.28
N SER A 114 0.79 24.98 32.46
CA SER A 114 0.51 23.58 32.77
C SER A 114 1.34 23.15 33.96
N ASN A 115 0.85 22.13 34.66
CA ASN A 115 1.51 21.49 35.77
C ASN A 115 2.37 20.34 35.23
N PRO A 116 3.71 20.48 35.17
CA PRO A 116 4.59 19.45 34.64
C PRO A 116 4.56 18.17 35.48
N GLN A 117 4.18 18.24 36.76
CA GLN A 117 4.08 17.06 37.61
C GLN A 117 2.81 16.22 37.33
N GLN A 118 1.86 16.75 36.57
CA GLN A 118 0.70 15.99 36.09
C GLN A 118 1.03 15.36 34.74
N THR A 119 1.81 14.29 34.81
CA THR A 119 2.16 13.48 33.65
C THR A 119 1.08 12.44 33.35
N ASN A 120 1.11 11.92 32.13
CA ASN A 120 0.26 10.84 31.64
C ASN A 120 -1.25 11.08 31.79
N GLN A 121 -1.66 12.34 31.73
CA GLN A 121 -3.06 12.76 31.78
C GLN A 121 -3.26 14.12 31.11
N TRP A 122 -4.42 14.31 30.50
CA TRP A 122 -4.80 15.60 29.93
C TRP A 122 -5.10 16.64 31.01
N GLN A 123 -4.59 17.85 30.81
CA GLN A 123 -4.89 19.03 31.59
C GLN A 123 -5.26 20.21 30.68
N GLU A 124 -6.09 21.12 31.20
CA GLU A 124 -6.61 22.26 30.43
C GLU A 124 -5.96 23.56 30.89
N LEU A 125 -5.49 24.35 29.93
CA LEU A 125 -5.15 25.77 30.15
C LEU A 125 -6.27 26.64 29.60
N THR A 126 -6.70 27.65 30.36
CA THR A 126 -7.83 28.49 29.97
C THR A 126 -7.58 29.97 30.23
N LEU A 127 -8.07 30.85 29.36
CA LEU A 127 -8.01 32.31 29.49
C LEU A 127 -9.24 32.97 28.86
N ASN A 128 -9.91 33.85 29.61
CA ASN A 128 -10.88 34.78 29.02
C ASN A 128 -10.18 36.10 28.67
N TYR A 129 -9.88 36.30 27.39
CA TYR A 129 -9.21 37.49 26.88
C TYR A 129 -10.22 38.49 26.29
N THR A 130 -10.26 39.72 26.80
CA THR A 130 -11.11 40.80 26.25
C THR A 130 -10.26 41.81 25.48
N ALA A 131 -10.49 41.93 24.17
CA ALA A 131 -9.71 42.85 23.33
C ALA A 131 -10.06 44.31 23.63
N THR A 132 -9.06 45.13 23.98
CA THR A 132 -9.25 46.56 24.29
C THR A 132 -9.27 47.44 23.05
N THR A 133 -8.68 46.96 21.94
CA THR A 133 -8.66 47.59 20.61
C THR A 133 -8.77 46.50 19.55
N THR A 134 -9.26 46.82 18.35
CA THR A 134 -9.21 45.91 17.20
C THR A 134 -7.76 45.82 16.72
N LYS A 135 -7.18 44.62 16.75
CA LYS A 135 -5.78 44.37 16.39
C LYS A 135 -5.55 42.91 16.03
N THR A 136 -4.36 42.62 15.53
CA THR A 136 -3.85 41.27 15.33
C THR A 136 -3.04 40.86 16.55
N ILE A 137 -3.19 39.61 17.01
CA ILE A 137 -2.47 39.04 18.15
C ILE A 137 -1.98 37.63 17.82
N ASP A 138 -0.93 37.19 18.51
CA ASP A 138 -0.52 35.78 18.49
C ASP A 138 -1.23 35.00 19.61
N VAL A 139 -1.63 33.78 19.28
CA VAL A 139 -2.22 32.79 20.18
C VAL A 139 -1.52 31.45 20.02
N GLY A 140 -1.36 30.69 21.10
CA GLY A 140 -0.70 29.38 21.02
C GLY A 140 -0.06 28.97 22.34
N LEU A 141 1.08 28.30 22.26
CA LEU A 141 1.85 27.84 23.42
C LEU A 141 3.31 28.27 23.35
N ARG A 142 3.92 28.43 24.52
CA ARG A 142 5.37 28.46 24.72
C ARG A 142 5.78 27.43 25.75
N PHE A 143 6.91 26.77 25.54
CA PHE A 143 7.42 25.74 26.45
C PHE A 143 8.57 26.27 27.31
N TYR A 144 8.69 25.74 28.52
CA TYR A 144 9.70 26.13 29.50
C TYR A 144 10.25 24.86 30.12
N ASP A 145 11.57 24.72 30.12
CA ASP A 145 12.26 23.69 30.88
C ASP A 145 12.08 23.87 32.38
N GLU A 146 12.12 22.74 33.07
CA GLU A 146 12.13 22.59 34.51
C GLU A 146 13.38 21.84 34.96
N ALA A 147 13.59 21.77 36.27
CA ALA A 147 14.70 21.02 36.83
C ALA A 147 14.61 19.54 36.39
N GLY A 148 15.71 19.06 35.78
CA GLY A 148 15.81 17.69 35.28
C GLY A 148 15.64 17.54 33.78
N PHE A 149 15.33 18.62 33.04
CA PHE A 149 15.29 18.58 31.57
C PHE A 149 16.64 18.16 31.00
N ASP A 150 16.64 17.08 30.24
CA ASP A 150 17.85 16.41 29.74
C ASP A 150 18.18 16.77 28.28
N GLY A 151 17.34 17.59 27.66
CA GLY A 151 17.51 18.07 26.29
C GLY A 151 16.37 17.69 25.35
N SER A 152 15.45 16.81 25.76
CA SER A 152 14.29 16.45 24.94
C SER A 152 13.09 16.06 25.80
N GLU A 153 11.92 16.62 25.54
CA GLU A 153 10.67 16.18 26.19
C GLU A 153 9.48 16.28 25.25
N VAL A 154 8.56 15.33 25.35
CA VAL A 154 7.36 15.26 24.51
C VAL A 154 6.14 15.80 25.26
N VAL A 155 5.44 16.74 24.62
CA VAL A 155 4.18 17.31 25.11
C VAL A 155 3.14 17.22 24.01
N TYR A 156 2.02 16.55 24.25
CA TYR A 156 0.91 16.53 23.30
C TYR A 156 -0.05 17.70 23.55
N VAL A 157 -0.52 18.31 22.48
CA VAL A 157 -1.38 19.48 22.46
C VAL A 157 -2.57 19.21 21.56
N ASP A 158 -3.77 19.48 22.05
CA ASP A 158 -5.01 19.24 21.30
C ASP A 158 -6.11 20.25 21.71
N ASN A 159 -7.16 20.37 20.90
CA ASN A 159 -8.41 21.08 21.21
C ASN A 159 -8.20 22.55 21.64
N PHE A 160 -7.45 23.31 20.85
CA PHE A 160 -7.18 24.74 21.07
C PHE A 160 -8.36 25.61 20.64
N GLN A 161 -9.15 26.04 21.61
CA GLN A 161 -10.38 26.83 21.43
C GLN A 161 -10.15 28.34 21.60
N PRO A 162 -11.04 29.21 21.05
CA PRO A 162 -12.15 28.88 20.16
C PRO A 162 -11.67 28.56 18.74
N THR A 163 -11.86 27.32 18.33
CA THR A 163 -11.53 26.84 16.99
C THR A 163 -12.69 27.11 16.05
N GLU A 164 -12.43 27.49 14.81
CA GLU A 164 -13.42 27.35 13.76
C GLU A 164 -13.66 25.85 13.57
N THR A 165 -14.79 25.31 14.08
CA THR A 165 -15.14 23.90 13.87
C THR A 165 -15.12 23.60 12.39
N SER A 166 -14.14 22.81 11.96
CA SER A 166 -14.24 22.11 10.70
C SER A 166 -15.31 21.03 10.86
N THR A 167 -16.24 20.95 9.92
CA THR A 167 -16.98 19.70 9.73
C THR A 167 -15.94 18.59 9.59
N GLN A 168 -16.13 17.48 10.31
CA GLN A 168 -15.43 16.20 10.08
C GLN A 168 -14.96 16.11 8.62
N PRO A 169 -13.68 15.79 8.38
CA PRO A 169 -12.99 16.19 7.15
C PRO A 169 -13.85 15.96 5.90
N PRO A 170 -13.91 16.90 4.94
CA PRO A 170 -13.88 16.45 3.56
C PRO A 170 -12.65 15.57 3.47
N VAL A 171 -12.81 14.31 3.08
CA VAL A 171 -11.71 13.44 2.65
C VAL A 171 -10.82 14.33 1.79
N GLU A 172 -9.62 14.67 2.26
CA GLU A 172 -8.60 15.23 1.39
C GLU A 172 -8.35 14.12 0.38
N SER A 173 -9.00 14.22 -0.77
CA SER A 173 -8.51 13.59 -1.97
C SER A 173 -7.11 14.16 -2.14
N CYS A 174 -6.08 13.38 -1.79
CA CYS A 174 -4.73 13.70 -2.18
C CYS A 174 -4.78 14.05 -3.67
N SER A 175 -4.48 15.32 -4.00
CA SER A 175 -4.65 15.82 -5.37
C SER A 175 -3.63 15.20 -6.33
N ASP A 176 -2.54 14.70 -5.75
CA ASP A 176 -1.39 14.12 -6.41
C ASP A 176 -1.33 12.63 -6.03
N HIS A 177 -0.33 12.21 -5.24
CA HIS A 177 -0.07 10.79 -4.96
C HIS A 177 -0.23 10.43 -3.48
N GLN A 178 -1.27 9.65 -3.15
CA GLN A 178 -1.48 9.16 -1.80
C GLN A 178 -0.61 7.94 -1.54
N VAL A 179 0.40 8.10 -0.69
CA VAL A 179 1.33 7.05 -0.29
C VAL A 179 1.07 6.63 1.16
N VAL A 180 0.95 5.32 1.40
CA VAL A 180 0.68 4.73 2.71
C VAL A 180 1.86 3.86 3.12
N LEU A 181 2.49 4.17 4.24
CA LEU A 181 3.44 3.29 4.92
C LEU A 181 2.70 2.45 5.96
N THR A 182 2.77 1.14 5.87
CA THR A 182 2.40 0.22 6.95
C THR A 182 3.69 -0.37 7.52
N LEU A 183 3.98 -0.11 8.79
CA LEU A 183 5.17 -0.59 9.48
C LEU A 183 4.75 -1.45 10.67
N THR A 184 5.13 -2.72 10.64
CA THR A 184 5.09 -3.64 11.79
C THR A 184 6.48 -3.69 12.39
N THR A 185 6.62 -3.32 13.65
CA THR A 185 7.88 -3.46 14.39
C THR A 185 8.07 -4.88 14.89
N ASP A 186 9.32 -5.26 15.13
CA ASP A 186 9.68 -6.52 15.75
C ASP A 186 9.63 -6.40 17.30
N ASN A 187 10.28 -7.28 18.07
CA ASN A 187 10.23 -7.15 19.54
C ASN A 187 11.01 -5.94 20.09
N TYR A 188 11.64 -5.13 19.24
CA TYR A 188 12.40 -3.94 19.60
C TYR A 188 11.97 -2.75 18.71
N GLY A 189 10.73 -2.30 18.82
CA GLY A 189 10.24 -1.18 17.99
C GLY A 189 11.00 0.13 18.19
N SER A 190 11.60 0.34 19.37
CA SER A 190 12.27 1.59 19.73
C SER A 190 13.54 1.89 18.91
N GLU A 191 14.19 0.86 18.36
CA GLU A 191 15.36 1.00 17.47
C GLU A 191 14.96 1.25 16.01
N THR A 192 13.70 1.01 15.65
CA THR A 192 13.20 1.22 14.29
C THR A 192 12.94 2.70 14.05
N SER A 193 13.54 3.25 13.00
CA SER A 193 13.23 4.59 12.51
C SER A 193 13.21 4.63 10.99
N TRP A 194 12.55 5.62 10.41
CA TRP A 194 12.56 5.81 8.97
C TRP A 194 12.50 7.28 8.59
N THR A 195 12.96 7.57 7.37
CA THR A 195 12.87 8.88 6.72
C THR A 195 12.45 8.73 5.28
N LEU A 196 11.71 9.71 4.77
CA LEU A 196 11.36 9.86 3.37
C LEU A 196 11.88 11.22 2.89
N LYS A 197 12.80 11.21 1.93
CA LYS A 197 13.44 12.41 1.39
C LYS A 197 13.06 12.67 -0.06
N ASN A 198 13.09 13.92 -0.49
CA ASN A 198 13.00 14.29 -1.91
C ASN A 198 14.39 14.30 -2.59
N SER A 199 14.42 14.58 -3.89
CA SER A 199 15.65 14.71 -4.71
C SER A 199 16.64 15.79 -4.25
N GLN A 200 16.21 16.73 -3.40
CA GLN A 200 17.08 17.75 -2.79
C GLN A 200 17.63 17.31 -1.42
N ALA A 201 17.39 16.04 -1.04
CA ALA A 201 17.74 15.43 0.24
C ALA A 201 17.04 16.08 1.46
N GLU A 202 15.95 16.81 1.23
CA GLU A 202 15.07 17.32 2.28
C GLU A 202 14.21 16.19 2.84
N VAL A 203 14.16 16.04 4.17
CA VAL A 203 13.28 15.06 4.84
C VAL A 203 11.86 15.62 4.85
N LEU A 204 10.98 14.96 4.10
CA LEU A 204 9.56 15.32 4.04
C LEU A 204 8.74 14.64 5.13
N PHE A 205 9.07 13.37 5.41
CA PHE A 205 8.43 12.57 6.45
C PHE A 205 9.47 11.73 7.18
N SER A 206 9.18 11.41 8.44
CA SER A 206 10.02 10.55 9.27
C SER A 206 9.19 9.95 10.39
N GLY A 207 9.68 8.87 10.97
CA GLY A 207 9.16 8.42 12.26
C GLY A 207 10.14 7.51 13.00
N GLN A 208 9.99 7.46 14.31
CA GLN A 208 10.91 6.82 15.26
C GLN A 208 10.19 6.59 16.59
N GLY A 209 10.80 5.82 17.49
CA GLY A 209 10.32 5.67 18.86
C GLY A 209 9.07 4.78 18.99
N TYR A 210 8.97 3.76 18.14
CA TYR A 210 7.82 2.88 18.10
C TYR A 210 7.80 1.89 19.27
N GLU A 211 6.59 1.49 19.67
CA GLU A 211 6.41 0.35 20.55
C GLU A 211 6.81 -0.96 19.86
N SER A 212 7.21 -1.96 20.64
CA SER A 212 7.53 -3.29 20.13
C SER A 212 6.29 -4.06 19.69
N ALA A 213 6.44 -4.87 18.65
CA ALA A 213 5.45 -5.78 18.09
C ALA A 213 4.11 -5.11 17.74
N THR A 214 4.18 -3.88 17.21
CA THR A 214 3.00 -3.10 16.83
C THR A 214 3.01 -2.78 15.34
N THR A 215 1.82 -2.62 14.77
CA THR A 215 1.66 -2.13 13.39
C THR A 215 1.15 -0.71 13.43
N VAL A 216 1.86 0.18 12.74
CA VAL A 216 1.47 1.57 12.52
C VAL A 216 1.25 1.81 11.03
N GLU A 217 0.26 2.64 10.72
CA GLU A 217 0.02 3.12 9.35
C GLU A 217 0.22 4.62 9.28
N LYS A 218 0.92 5.09 8.25
CA LYS A 218 1.16 6.50 7.97
C LYS A 218 0.79 6.81 6.52
N SER A 219 -0.30 7.55 6.34
CA SER A 219 -0.67 8.13 5.06
C SER A 219 0.09 9.44 4.83
N MET A 220 0.58 9.63 3.61
CA MET A 220 1.39 10.75 3.13
C MET A 220 0.85 11.17 1.75
N CYS A 221 0.76 12.46 1.47
CA CYS A 221 0.45 12.96 0.14
C CYS A 221 1.71 13.59 -0.43
N LEU A 222 2.15 13.11 -1.60
CA LEU A 222 3.40 13.49 -2.22
C LEU A 222 3.14 14.03 -3.63
N ALA A 223 3.90 15.04 -4.02
CA ALA A 223 3.86 15.57 -5.38
C ALA A 223 4.64 14.67 -6.34
N ASP A 224 4.55 14.94 -7.65
CA ASP A 224 5.46 14.39 -8.65
C ASP A 224 6.93 14.67 -8.26
N GLY A 225 7.79 13.66 -8.28
CA GLY A 225 9.21 13.79 -7.97
C GLY A 225 9.91 12.48 -7.63
N ASP A 226 11.23 12.55 -7.52
CA ASP A 226 12.06 11.45 -7.02
C ASP A 226 12.17 11.51 -5.51
N TYR A 227 12.05 10.35 -4.89
CA TYR A 227 12.03 10.16 -3.46
C TYR A 227 12.95 9.03 -3.03
N GLN A 228 13.38 9.11 -1.78
CA GLN A 228 14.19 8.10 -1.12
C GLN A 228 13.56 7.75 0.22
N PHE A 229 13.03 6.53 0.33
CA PHE A 229 12.63 5.96 1.61
C PHE A 229 13.83 5.26 2.25
N THR A 230 14.09 5.51 3.51
CA THR A 230 15.14 4.82 4.28
C THR A 230 14.59 4.38 5.61
N ILE A 231 14.59 3.09 5.86
CA ILE A 231 14.34 2.51 7.18
C ILE A 231 15.68 2.15 7.83
N GLN A 232 15.75 2.30 9.14
CA GLN A 232 16.94 2.12 9.96
C GLN A 232 16.60 1.31 11.19
N ASP A 233 17.58 0.52 11.59
CA ASP A 233 17.61 -0.24 12.82
C ASP A 233 18.96 0.04 13.52
N GLU A 234 18.91 0.49 14.77
CA GLU A 234 20.07 0.99 15.50
C GLU A 234 21.11 -0.12 15.74
N TYR A 235 20.65 -1.34 16.05
CA TYR A 235 21.52 -2.45 16.46
C TYR A 235 21.97 -3.32 15.29
N GLY A 236 21.25 -3.28 14.18
CA GLY A 236 21.65 -3.81 12.89
C GLY A 236 21.26 -5.27 12.64
N ASP A 237 20.29 -5.79 13.39
CA ASP A 237 19.63 -7.07 13.12
C ASP A 237 18.36 -6.91 12.26
N GLY A 238 17.98 -5.68 11.93
CA GLY A 238 16.82 -5.37 11.11
C GLY A 238 15.54 -5.62 11.89
N ILE A 239 14.40 -5.65 11.19
CA ILE A 239 13.10 -5.86 11.84
C ILE A 239 12.57 -7.29 11.64
N CYS A 240 13.37 -8.20 11.08
CA CYS A 240 13.04 -9.63 10.90
C CYS A 240 14.30 -10.49 10.73
N CYS A 241 14.36 -11.79 11.06
CA CYS A 241 13.33 -12.66 11.66
C CYS A 241 13.86 -13.45 12.88
N GLY A 242 14.93 -12.98 13.53
CA GLY A 242 15.49 -13.59 14.75
C GLY A 242 14.87 -13.05 16.05
N SER A 243 14.43 -11.80 16.02
CA SER A 243 14.01 -11.01 17.17
C SER A 243 12.53 -10.57 17.12
N GLY A 244 11.75 -11.00 16.12
CA GLY A 244 10.35 -10.65 15.93
C GLY A 244 9.98 -10.72 14.44
N ALA A 245 8.69 -10.57 14.12
CA ALA A 245 8.18 -10.62 12.74
C ALA A 245 7.76 -9.23 12.26
N GLY A 246 8.69 -8.28 12.31
CA GLY A 246 8.49 -6.94 11.77
C GLY A 246 8.59 -6.91 10.24
N SER A 247 8.01 -5.88 9.65
CA SER A 247 7.99 -5.65 8.19
C SER A 247 7.54 -4.23 7.89
N TYR A 248 7.91 -3.67 6.76
CA TYR A 248 7.30 -2.43 6.25
C TYR A 248 6.84 -2.57 4.81
N THR A 249 5.78 -1.84 4.45
CA THR A 249 5.31 -1.66 3.08
C THR A 249 4.96 -0.20 2.84
N LEU A 250 5.40 0.35 1.72
CA LEU A 250 5.10 1.71 1.27
C LEU A 250 4.31 1.59 -0.04
N MET A 251 3.08 2.09 -0.11
CA MET A 251 2.17 1.86 -1.23
C MET A 251 1.52 3.14 -1.75
N GLU A 252 1.37 3.27 -3.07
CA GLU A 252 0.52 4.26 -3.73
C GLU A 252 -0.69 3.55 -4.36
N GLY A 253 -1.86 3.65 -3.72
CA GLY A 253 -3.00 2.81 -4.10
C GLY A 253 -2.64 1.31 -4.01
N ALA A 254 -2.55 0.62 -5.15
CA ALA A 254 -2.15 -0.78 -5.24
C ALA A 254 -0.65 -0.99 -5.55
N LYS A 255 0.08 0.06 -5.96
CA LYS A 255 1.49 0.00 -6.33
C LYS A 255 2.34 -0.04 -5.07
N THR A 256 3.16 -1.07 -4.90
CA THR A 256 4.18 -1.08 -3.84
C THR A 256 5.40 -0.28 -4.31
N LEU A 257 5.73 0.78 -3.58
CA LEU A 257 6.88 1.65 -3.83
C LEU A 257 8.14 1.14 -3.14
N ALA A 258 7.99 0.58 -1.93
CA ALA A 258 9.06 -0.06 -1.17
C ALA A 258 8.46 -1.10 -0.22
N SER A 259 9.19 -2.17 0.08
CA SER A 259 8.80 -3.13 1.11
C SER A 259 10.02 -3.91 1.56
N GLY A 260 10.09 -4.24 2.84
CA GLY A 260 11.22 -4.96 3.38
C GLY A 260 11.01 -5.37 4.83
N ALA A 261 12.01 -6.06 5.36
CA ALA A 261 12.01 -6.54 6.74
C ALA A 261 13.44 -6.93 7.17
N GLU A 262 14.16 -7.63 6.29
CA GLU A 262 15.52 -8.11 6.54
C GLU A 262 16.56 -7.13 6.00
N PHE A 263 17.12 -6.33 6.90
CA PHE A 263 18.28 -5.48 6.61
C PHE A 263 19.21 -5.47 7.81
N ALA A 264 20.44 -4.98 7.64
CA ALA A 264 21.34 -4.78 8.77
C ALA A 264 20.93 -3.49 9.51
N LYS A 265 21.74 -2.44 9.47
CA LYS A 265 21.42 -1.15 10.12
C LYS A 265 20.45 -0.26 9.34
N SER A 266 20.32 -0.48 8.04
CA SER A 266 19.47 0.35 7.20
C SER A 266 19.18 -0.32 5.87
N GLU A 267 18.03 0.01 5.32
CA GLU A 267 17.66 -0.25 3.94
C GLU A 267 17.14 1.05 3.31
N THR A 268 17.55 1.30 2.08
CA THR A 268 17.15 2.49 1.34
C THR A 268 16.56 2.06 0.00
N THR A 269 15.39 2.58 -0.31
CA THR A 269 14.70 2.38 -1.59
C THR A 269 14.41 3.72 -2.22
N ASP A 270 14.94 3.94 -3.42
CA ASP A 270 14.60 5.09 -4.24
C ASP A 270 13.33 4.77 -5.05
N PHE A 271 12.40 5.72 -5.13
CA PHE A 271 11.19 5.59 -5.93
C PHE A 271 10.79 6.94 -6.51
N THR A 272 10.03 6.93 -7.60
CA THR A 272 9.59 8.15 -8.27
C THR A 272 8.06 8.16 -8.36
N LEU A 273 7.47 9.29 -8.03
CA LEU A 273 6.05 9.58 -8.19
C LEU A 273 5.88 10.59 -9.31
N GLY A 274 4.79 10.52 -10.07
CA GLY A 274 4.53 11.47 -11.16
C GLY A 274 5.43 11.36 -12.39
N ASP A 275 6.45 10.51 -12.37
CA ASP A 275 7.25 10.24 -13.55
C ASP A 275 6.46 9.38 -14.54
N THR A 276 5.89 10.05 -15.52
CA THR A 276 5.30 9.44 -16.73
C THR A 276 6.34 8.78 -17.64
N THR A 277 7.63 8.69 -17.23
CA THR A 277 8.71 8.10 -18.03
C THR A 277 9.32 6.79 -17.48
N THR A 278 8.78 6.25 -16.38
CA THR A 278 8.99 4.83 -15.98
C THR A 278 7.70 4.14 -15.54
N THR A 279 6.58 4.52 -16.16
CA THR A 279 5.27 3.91 -15.92
C THR A 279 5.25 2.45 -16.38
N SER A 280 4.90 1.53 -15.46
CA SER A 280 3.88 0.52 -15.80
C SER A 280 2.74 1.33 -16.43
N PRO A 281 2.55 1.22 -17.75
CA PRO A 281 1.88 2.26 -18.51
C PRO A 281 0.46 2.41 -17.99
N VAL A 282 -0.01 3.67 -17.86
CA VAL A 282 -1.44 3.95 -17.63
C VAL A 282 -2.18 3.02 -18.57
N VAL A 283 -2.96 2.10 -17.99
CA VAL A 283 -3.48 0.91 -18.68
C VAL A 283 -4.11 1.31 -20.03
N ASP A 284 -4.82 2.44 -20.06
CA ASP A 284 -5.45 3.00 -21.26
C ASP A 284 -4.46 3.51 -22.34
N GLY A 285 -3.33 4.11 -21.94
CA GLY A 285 -2.29 4.57 -22.87
C GLY A 285 -1.51 3.42 -23.50
N TYR A 286 -1.24 2.36 -22.73
CA TYR A 286 -0.58 1.15 -23.24
C TYR A 286 -1.37 0.50 -24.37
N TYR A 287 -2.69 0.45 -24.21
CA TYR A 287 -3.62 -0.19 -25.14
C TYR A 287 -4.24 0.77 -26.16
N GLN A 288 -3.71 1.99 -26.30
CA GLN A 288 -4.24 2.99 -27.22
C GLN A 288 -4.30 2.50 -28.67
N ALA A 289 -3.33 1.69 -29.11
CA ALA A 289 -3.33 1.10 -30.44
C ALA A 289 -4.42 0.02 -30.64
N ALA A 290 -5.00 -0.51 -29.57
CA ALA A 290 -6.12 -1.45 -29.58
C ALA A 290 -7.49 -0.76 -29.49
N SER A 291 -7.54 0.51 -29.10
CA SER A 291 -8.78 1.28 -28.90
C SER A 291 -9.75 1.20 -30.09
N GLY A 292 -11.03 0.94 -29.79
CA GLY A 292 -12.13 0.87 -30.75
C GLY A 292 -12.14 -0.37 -31.67
N LYS A 293 -11.21 -1.31 -31.51
CA LYS A 293 -11.18 -2.56 -32.29
C LYS A 293 -11.94 -3.67 -31.56
N THR A 294 -12.42 -4.66 -32.32
CA THR A 294 -13.09 -5.86 -31.82
C THR A 294 -12.68 -7.08 -32.66
N GLY A 295 -13.06 -8.28 -32.20
CA GLY A 295 -12.76 -9.55 -32.86
C GLY A 295 -11.26 -9.77 -33.06
N TYR A 296 -10.89 -10.43 -34.14
CA TYR A 296 -9.48 -10.70 -34.43
C TYR A 296 -8.66 -9.44 -34.75
N ALA A 297 -9.29 -8.34 -35.18
CA ALA A 297 -8.58 -7.07 -35.35
C ALA A 297 -8.09 -6.49 -34.01
N LEU A 298 -8.86 -6.67 -32.94
CA LEU A 298 -8.43 -6.35 -31.58
C LEU A 298 -7.28 -7.25 -31.15
N LYS A 299 -7.40 -8.56 -31.37
CA LYS A 299 -6.34 -9.53 -31.05
C LYS A 299 -5.00 -9.18 -31.72
N THR A 300 -5.01 -8.92 -33.03
CA THR A 300 -3.80 -8.52 -33.78
C THR A 300 -3.23 -7.20 -33.28
N ALA A 301 -4.07 -6.25 -32.87
CA ALA A 301 -3.59 -4.99 -32.28
C ALA A 301 -2.90 -5.22 -30.93
N LEU A 302 -3.49 -6.06 -30.07
CA LEU A 302 -2.88 -6.46 -28.79
C LEU A 302 -1.57 -7.21 -29.02
N PHE A 303 -1.52 -8.16 -29.97
CA PHE A 303 -0.28 -8.82 -30.38
C PHE A 303 0.81 -7.79 -30.69
N ASN A 304 0.54 -6.80 -31.53
CA ASN A 304 1.53 -5.79 -31.89
C ASN A 304 2.02 -4.93 -30.69
N ILE A 305 1.19 -4.78 -29.65
CA ILE A 305 1.57 -4.06 -28.42
C ILE A 305 2.50 -4.93 -27.56
N ILE A 306 2.17 -6.21 -27.41
CA ILE A 306 2.84 -7.10 -26.44
C ILE A 306 3.93 -7.99 -27.05
N ASN A 307 4.13 -8.00 -28.38
CA ASN A 307 5.03 -8.94 -29.06
C ASN A 307 6.52 -8.71 -28.81
N ASN A 308 6.91 -7.57 -28.24
CA ASN A 308 8.31 -7.19 -28.05
C ASN A 308 8.72 -7.23 -26.57
N HIS A 309 8.57 -8.40 -25.96
CA HIS A 309 9.08 -8.61 -24.60
C HIS A 309 10.55 -9.05 -24.63
N SER A 310 11.31 -8.69 -23.60
CA SER A 310 12.71 -9.08 -23.42
C SER A 310 12.81 -10.40 -22.67
N SER A 311 13.09 -11.50 -23.37
CA SER A 311 13.38 -12.79 -22.71
C SER A 311 14.66 -12.64 -21.86
N ARG A 312 14.55 -12.98 -20.58
CA ARG A 312 15.67 -12.99 -19.62
C ARG A 312 16.26 -14.39 -19.42
N GLY A 313 15.74 -15.37 -20.15
CA GLY A 313 16.12 -16.77 -20.07
C GLY A 313 15.47 -17.52 -18.91
N TYR A 314 15.30 -18.82 -19.08
CA TYR A 314 14.54 -19.67 -18.14
C TYR A 314 15.11 -19.69 -16.70
N SER A 315 16.43 -19.52 -16.53
CA SER A 315 17.02 -19.44 -15.19
C SER A 315 16.59 -18.18 -14.43
N ALA A 316 16.38 -17.06 -15.13
CA ALA A 316 15.96 -15.81 -14.53
C ALA A 316 14.51 -15.85 -14.02
N ILE A 317 13.71 -16.84 -14.42
CA ILE A 317 12.36 -17.02 -13.84
C ILE A 317 12.43 -17.22 -12.33
N TRP A 318 13.51 -17.80 -11.79
CA TRP A 318 13.67 -17.89 -10.34
C TRP A 318 13.71 -16.53 -9.64
N THR A 319 14.23 -15.49 -10.29
CA THR A 319 14.25 -14.14 -9.73
C THR A 319 12.88 -13.47 -9.82
N LEU A 320 12.05 -13.86 -10.79
CA LEU A 320 10.67 -13.40 -10.91
C LEU A 320 9.78 -14.04 -9.84
N VAL A 321 9.74 -15.37 -9.80
CA VAL A 321 8.74 -16.08 -8.98
C VAL A 321 8.99 -15.95 -7.47
N LYS A 322 10.22 -15.62 -7.04
CA LYS A 322 10.50 -15.35 -5.61
C LYS A 322 9.77 -14.10 -5.08
N ASP A 323 9.31 -13.22 -5.97
CA ASP A 323 8.62 -11.98 -5.62
C ASP A 323 7.17 -12.02 -6.16
N ALA A 324 6.99 -12.49 -7.39
CA ALA A 324 5.71 -12.52 -8.10
C ALA A 324 4.73 -13.58 -7.59
N ASP A 325 5.23 -14.71 -7.13
CA ASP A 325 4.44 -15.85 -6.67
C ASP A 325 4.59 -16.04 -5.15
N LEU A 326 4.71 -14.95 -4.39
CA LEU A 326 4.65 -14.97 -2.91
C LEU A 326 3.19 -14.97 -2.45
N ASP A 327 2.87 -15.80 -1.46
CA ASP A 327 1.57 -15.75 -0.81
C ASP A 327 1.48 -14.53 0.11
N ASN A 328 0.79 -13.52 -0.39
CA ASN A 328 0.43 -12.31 0.35
C ASN A 328 -1.09 -12.22 0.55
N TYR A 329 -1.85 -13.28 0.22
CA TYR A 329 -3.29 -13.23 0.03
C TYR A 329 -4.06 -14.17 0.93
N TYR A 330 -3.59 -15.40 1.12
CA TYR A 330 -4.28 -16.42 1.93
C TYR A 330 -3.67 -16.47 3.34
N GLU A 331 -2.64 -17.27 3.57
CA GLU A 331 -1.95 -17.41 4.88
C GLU A 331 -1.03 -16.24 5.18
N LYS A 332 -0.46 -15.60 4.15
CA LYS A 332 0.47 -14.45 4.30
C LYS A 332 1.69 -14.77 5.15
N ASP A 333 2.17 -16.01 5.05
CA ASP A 333 3.27 -16.54 5.85
C ASP A 333 4.65 -16.37 5.19
N GLY A 334 4.69 -15.69 4.04
CA GLY A 334 5.91 -15.46 3.26
C GLY A 334 6.34 -16.66 2.41
N SER A 335 5.51 -17.71 2.34
CA SER A 335 5.73 -18.85 1.45
C SER A 335 5.41 -18.51 -0.01
N ILE A 336 5.77 -19.43 -0.91
CA ILE A 336 5.37 -19.37 -2.32
C ILE A 336 3.88 -19.69 -2.42
N LEU A 337 3.14 -18.82 -3.10
CA LEU A 337 1.77 -19.07 -3.52
C LEU A 337 1.74 -20.11 -4.64
N ASP A 338 1.74 -21.36 -4.24
CA ASP A 338 1.67 -22.50 -5.14
C ASP A 338 0.23 -22.83 -5.50
N MET A 339 -0.18 -22.49 -6.73
CA MET A 339 -1.53 -22.76 -7.25
C MET A 339 -1.93 -24.26 -7.29
N TYR A 340 -0.99 -25.18 -7.05
CA TYR A 340 -1.23 -26.62 -6.95
C TYR A 340 -1.22 -27.18 -5.51
N SER A 341 -0.87 -26.38 -4.51
CA SER A 341 -0.86 -26.77 -3.08
C SER A 341 -1.72 -25.85 -2.20
N GLU A 342 -1.99 -24.64 -2.67
CA GLU A 342 -2.75 -23.58 -1.99
C GLU A 342 -4.21 -23.99 -1.72
N LYS A 343 -4.67 -23.74 -0.50
CA LYS A 343 -6.02 -23.99 0.01
C LYS A 343 -6.63 -22.69 0.53
N PRO A 344 -7.41 -21.99 -0.31
CA PRO A 344 -7.96 -20.66 0.03
C PRO A 344 -8.82 -20.58 1.31
N ALA A 345 -9.40 -21.71 1.73
CA ALA A 345 -10.30 -21.79 2.88
C ALA A 345 -9.61 -22.28 4.17
N GLY A 346 -8.29 -22.43 4.17
CA GLY A 346 -7.49 -22.69 5.37
C GLY A 346 -6.23 -23.50 5.08
N ASN A 347 -5.37 -23.58 6.08
CA ASN A 347 -3.96 -23.92 5.94
C ASN A 347 -3.59 -24.98 4.90
N ASP A 348 -2.59 -24.62 4.11
CA ASP A 348 -1.85 -25.49 3.23
C ASP A 348 -1.30 -26.73 3.93
N ALA A 349 -1.39 -27.86 3.24
CA ALA A 349 -0.72 -29.08 3.68
C ALA A 349 0.79 -29.05 3.36
N VAL A 350 1.16 -28.22 2.39
CA VAL A 350 2.50 -28.09 1.83
C VAL A 350 2.72 -26.61 1.55
N SER A 351 3.76 -26.02 2.13
CA SER A 351 4.20 -24.66 1.83
C SER A 351 5.69 -24.66 1.52
N PHE A 352 6.14 -23.68 0.74
CA PHE A 352 7.52 -23.59 0.27
C PHE A 352 8.16 -22.26 0.63
N THR A 353 9.36 -22.33 1.20
CA THR A 353 10.18 -21.14 1.44
C THR A 353 10.82 -20.71 0.13
N LYS A 354 10.57 -19.45 -0.28
CA LYS A 354 11.19 -18.88 -1.48
C LYS A 354 12.71 -19.03 -1.45
N VAL A 355 13.32 -19.25 -2.61
CA VAL A 355 14.77 -19.47 -2.79
C VAL A 355 15.26 -20.82 -2.24
N THR A 356 14.96 -21.14 -0.99
CA THR A 356 15.43 -22.36 -0.31
C THR A 356 14.87 -23.63 -0.94
N ASP A 357 13.56 -23.67 -1.21
CA ASP A 357 12.88 -24.88 -1.67
C ASP A 357 12.77 -24.96 -3.21
N GLN A 358 13.66 -24.30 -3.94
CA GLN A 358 13.71 -24.35 -5.41
C GLN A 358 14.38 -25.64 -5.88
N CYS A 359 13.70 -26.43 -6.71
CA CYS A 359 14.37 -27.58 -7.31
C CYS A 359 13.79 -28.04 -8.66
N GLY A 360 14.36 -29.11 -9.21
CA GLY A 360 13.88 -29.75 -10.43
C GLY A 360 13.79 -31.27 -10.33
N GLN A 361 13.90 -31.84 -9.13
CA GLN A 361 13.86 -33.29 -8.86
C GLN A 361 13.00 -33.54 -7.61
N TYR A 362 11.94 -34.32 -7.76
CA TYR A 362 10.92 -34.53 -6.73
C TYR A 362 10.30 -35.92 -6.92
N SER A 363 9.79 -36.48 -5.84
CA SER A 363 9.26 -37.85 -5.74
C SER A 363 7.91 -37.93 -5.02
N GLN A 364 7.54 -36.89 -4.28
CA GLN A 364 6.25 -36.70 -3.61
C GLN A 364 5.92 -35.20 -3.51
N GLU A 365 4.65 -34.88 -3.21
CA GLU A 365 4.23 -33.50 -2.90
C GLU A 365 5.01 -32.98 -1.68
N GLY A 366 5.37 -31.71 -1.71
CA GLY A 366 6.15 -31.02 -0.67
C GLY A 366 7.65 -31.19 -0.75
N ASP A 367 8.18 -31.92 -1.74
CA ASP A 367 9.65 -32.04 -1.89
C ASP A 367 10.30 -30.69 -2.22
N CYS A 368 9.72 -29.94 -3.16
CA CYS A 368 10.19 -28.61 -3.59
C CYS A 368 9.18 -27.98 -4.56
N TYR A 369 9.32 -26.67 -4.82
CA TYR A 369 8.62 -26.01 -5.91
C TYR A 369 9.48 -25.91 -7.17
N ASN A 370 8.81 -25.90 -8.32
CA ASN A 370 9.39 -25.78 -9.66
C ASN A 370 8.62 -24.73 -10.49
N ARG A 371 9.14 -24.38 -11.66
CA ARG A 371 8.50 -23.43 -12.60
C ARG A 371 7.62 -24.20 -13.58
N GLU A 372 6.32 -24.15 -13.34
CA GLU A 372 5.28 -24.72 -14.18
C GLU A 372 5.12 -23.94 -15.47
N HIS A 373 5.13 -24.64 -16.61
CA HIS A 373 4.77 -24.07 -17.90
C HIS A 373 3.26 -24.30 -18.12
N SER A 374 2.42 -23.38 -17.64
CA SER A 374 0.96 -23.54 -17.71
C SER A 374 0.47 -23.72 -19.14
N PHE A 375 1.11 -23.11 -20.14
CA PHE A 375 1.03 -23.58 -21.52
C PHE A 375 2.21 -24.53 -21.79
N PRO A 376 1.98 -25.86 -21.95
CA PRO A 376 3.06 -26.84 -21.93
C PRO A 376 4.18 -26.56 -22.92
N LYS A 377 5.42 -26.61 -22.43
CA LYS A 377 6.63 -26.42 -23.23
C LYS A 377 6.72 -27.33 -24.45
N SER A 378 6.21 -28.56 -24.35
CA SER A 378 6.16 -29.50 -25.48
C SER A 378 5.24 -29.04 -26.61
N TRP A 379 4.21 -28.25 -26.32
CA TRP A 379 3.24 -27.81 -27.33
C TRP A 379 3.81 -26.77 -28.28
N PHE A 380 4.76 -25.94 -27.84
CA PHE A 380 5.39 -24.92 -28.70
C PHE A 380 6.79 -25.31 -29.21
N GLY A 381 7.16 -26.59 -29.12
CA GLY A 381 8.40 -27.12 -29.71
C GLY A 381 9.59 -27.24 -28.76
N GLY A 382 9.39 -27.14 -27.44
CA GLY A 382 10.44 -27.41 -26.45
C GLY A 382 11.10 -26.14 -25.91
N LYS A 383 12.43 -26.15 -25.71
CA LYS A 383 13.19 -25.04 -25.11
C LYS A 383 13.41 -23.88 -26.11
N VAL A 384 12.33 -23.31 -26.63
CA VAL A 384 12.35 -22.25 -27.63
C VAL A 384 12.04 -20.92 -26.98
N GLU A 385 12.93 -19.95 -27.14
CA GLU A 385 12.73 -18.59 -26.66
C GLU A 385 11.96 -17.76 -27.71
N PRO A 386 11.10 -16.81 -27.29
CA PRO A 386 10.99 -16.31 -25.91
C PRO A 386 9.92 -17.01 -25.05
N MET A 387 9.10 -17.90 -25.62
CA MET A 387 8.00 -18.57 -24.90
C MET A 387 8.45 -19.50 -23.78
N ASN A 388 9.67 -20.06 -23.86
CA ASN A 388 10.21 -20.91 -22.82
C ASN A 388 10.50 -20.16 -21.51
N SER A 389 10.70 -18.84 -21.53
CA SER A 389 10.92 -18.02 -20.33
C SER A 389 10.00 -16.80 -20.24
N ASP A 390 8.76 -16.97 -20.67
CA ASP A 390 7.76 -15.89 -20.63
C ASP A 390 6.98 -15.91 -19.30
N GLY A 391 7.20 -14.92 -18.44
CA GLY A 391 6.70 -14.88 -17.07
C GLY A 391 5.17 -14.91 -16.96
N HIS A 392 4.45 -14.51 -18.01
CA HIS A 392 2.98 -14.49 -18.03
C HIS A 392 2.32 -15.87 -18.04
N HIS A 393 3.06 -16.96 -18.29
CA HIS A 393 2.51 -18.32 -18.22
C HIS A 393 3.36 -19.28 -17.38
N LEU A 394 4.46 -18.79 -16.78
CA LEU A 394 5.29 -19.59 -15.89
C LEU A 394 5.00 -19.28 -14.42
N PHE A 395 4.50 -20.26 -13.67
CA PHE A 395 4.14 -20.10 -12.25
C PHE A 395 5.03 -20.98 -11.37
N ALA A 396 5.32 -20.56 -10.14
CA ALA A 396 5.90 -21.42 -9.12
C ALA A 396 4.83 -22.38 -8.59
N THR A 397 5.10 -23.69 -8.69
CA THR A 397 4.19 -24.71 -8.18
C THR A 397 4.93 -25.90 -7.59
N ASP A 398 4.26 -26.73 -6.78
CA ASP A 398 4.78 -28.01 -6.32
C ASP A 398 5.29 -28.82 -7.51
N GLY A 399 6.53 -29.29 -7.38
CA GLY A 399 7.21 -29.99 -8.46
C GLY A 399 6.56 -31.33 -8.80
N TYR A 400 6.07 -32.07 -7.82
CA TYR A 400 5.41 -33.36 -8.02
C TYR A 400 4.04 -33.21 -8.67
N VAL A 401 3.20 -32.27 -8.23
CA VAL A 401 1.90 -31.99 -8.85
C VAL A 401 2.11 -31.50 -10.29
N ASN A 402 3.10 -30.64 -10.52
CA ASN A 402 3.51 -30.22 -11.87
C ASN A 402 3.89 -31.44 -12.75
N ALA A 403 4.66 -32.40 -12.24
CA ALA A 403 4.96 -33.62 -13.00
C ALA A 403 3.74 -34.53 -13.24
N LYS A 404 2.76 -34.56 -12.33
CA LYS A 404 1.47 -35.22 -12.59
C LYS A 404 0.70 -34.51 -13.69
N ARG A 405 0.66 -33.17 -13.65
CA ARG A 405 0.05 -32.33 -14.68
C ARG A 405 0.70 -32.57 -16.04
N SER A 406 2.01 -32.74 -16.11
CA SER A 406 2.74 -33.08 -17.34
C SER A 406 2.45 -32.11 -18.48
N ASN A 407 2.04 -32.60 -19.65
CA ASN A 407 1.56 -31.79 -20.77
C ASN A 407 0.06 -32.04 -21.07
N TRP A 408 -0.71 -32.48 -20.07
CA TRP A 408 -2.14 -32.70 -20.22
C TRP A 408 -2.87 -31.38 -20.40
N PRO A 409 -3.90 -31.31 -21.25
CA PRO A 409 -4.78 -30.15 -21.32
C PRO A 409 -5.41 -29.86 -19.96
N PHE A 410 -5.62 -28.58 -19.66
CA PHE A 410 -6.48 -28.23 -18.55
C PHE A 410 -7.95 -28.57 -18.87
N GLY A 411 -8.71 -29.00 -17.86
CA GLY A 411 -10.15 -29.17 -17.94
C GLY A 411 -10.74 -29.92 -16.76
N GLU A 412 -12.06 -29.78 -16.55
CA GLU A 412 -12.73 -30.47 -15.46
C GLU A 412 -12.65 -32.00 -15.57
N VAL A 413 -12.28 -32.64 -14.47
CA VAL A 413 -12.11 -34.09 -14.40
C VAL A 413 -13.44 -34.73 -14.01
N GLY A 414 -13.97 -35.59 -14.88
CA GLY A 414 -15.15 -36.40 -14.60
C GLY A 414 -14.84 -37.64 -13.76
N THR A 415 -13.65 -38.23 -13.93
CA THR A 415 -13.18 -39.37 -13.13
C THR A 415 -11.69 -39.22 -12.85
N SER A 416 -11.35 -38.98 -11.58
CA SER A 416 -9.98 -38.73 -11.13
C SER A 416 -9.17 -40.02 -11.01
N THR A 417 -7.94 -40.00 -11.53
CA THR A 417 -6.90 -41.00 -11.29
C THR A 417 -5.86 -40.52 -10.26
N TYR A 418 -5.82 -39.22 -10.00
CA TYR A 418 -5.01 -38.58 -8.96
C TYR A 418 -5.70 -37.31 -8.46
N VAL A 419 -5.49 -36.99 -7.18
CA VAL A 419 -5.96 -35.76 -6.52
C VAL A 419 -4.80 -35.26 -5.64
N SER A 420 -4.39 -34.01 -5.81
CA SER A 420 -3.36 -33.38 -4.98
C SER A 420 -3.90 -33.00 -3.61
N SER A 421 -3.00 -32.60 -2.71
CA SER A 421 -3.35 -32.16 -1.36
C SER A 421 -4.29 -30.94 -1.32
N ASN A 422 -4.28 -30.08 -2.34
CA ASN A 422 -5.21 -28.94 -2.46
C ASN A 422 -6.52 -29.28 -3.17
N GLY A 423 -6.63 -30.46 -3.77
CA GLY A 423 -7.82 -30.90 -4.48
C GLY A 423 -7.77 -30.75 -6.01
N SER A 424 -6.64 -30.29 -6.58
CA SER A 424 -6.40 -30.39 -8.02
C SER A 424 -6.41 -31.84 -8.47
N LYS A 425 -6.89 -32.13 -9.68
CA LYS A 425 -7.16 -33.50 -10.14
C LYS A 425 -6.48 -33.78 -11.46
N LEU A 426 -6.07 -35.02 -11.66
CA LEU A 426 -5.74 -35.57 -12.97
C LEU A 426 -6.72 -36.70 -13.26
N GLY A 427 -7.24 -36.80 -14.48
CA GLY A 427 -8.13 -37.90 -14.83
C GLY A 427 -8.80 -37.76 -16.19
N GLN A 428 -9.82 -38.58 -16.41
CA GLN A 428 -10.63 -38.50 -17.62
C GLN A 428 -11.50 -37.25 -17.59
N ALA A 429 -11.53 -36.55 -18.73
CA ALA A 429 -12.33 -35.35 -18.93
C ALA A 429 -13.81 -35.59 -18.61
N SER A 430 -14.42 -34.58 -17.98
CA SER A 430 -15.87 -34.53 -17.80
C SER A 430 -16.56 -34.54 -19.15
N THR A 431 -17.62 -35.35 -19.30
CA THR A 431 -18.39 -35.41 -20.55
C THR A 431 -19.00 -34.05 -20.93
N ALA A 432 -19.16 -33.15 -19.97
CA ALA A 432 -19.65 -31.78 -20.20
C ALA A 432 -18.69 -30.92 -21.03
N LEU A 433 -17.40 -31.28 -21.10
CA LEU A 433 -16.43 -30.58 -21.93
C LEU A 433 -16.64 -30.85 -23.43
N GLY A 434 -17.20 -32.01 -23.79
CA GLY A 434 -17.18 -32.46 -25.20
C GLY A 434 -15.81 -32.95 -25.68
N TYR A 435 -14.85 -33.11 -24.75
CA TYR A 435 -13.55 -33.76 -24.95
C TYR A 435 -13.50 -35.03 -24.08
N SER A 436 -12.86 -36.10 -24.58
CA SER A 436 -12.84 -37.41 -23.93
C SER A 436 -11.43 -37.91 -23.58
N GLY A 437 -10.43 -37.03 -23.58
CA GLY A 437 -9.06 -37.38 -23.21
C GLY A 437 -8.77 -37.20 -21.72
N THR A 438 -7.50 -37.32 -21.38
CA THR A 438 -7.01 -37.02 -20.02
C THR A 438 -6.82 -35.52 -19.87
N VAL A 439 -7.27 -34.97 -18.75
CA VAL A 439 -7.13 -33.54 -18.40
C VAL A 439 -6.63 -33.38 -16.97
N PHE A 440 -6.04 -32.23 -16.70
CA PHE A 440 -5.73 -31.76 -15.35
C PHE A 440 -6.69 -30.63 -14.95
N GLU A 441 -7.26 -30.71 -13.75
CA GLU A 441 -8.17 -29.72 -13.19
C GLU A 441 -7.51 -29.04 -12.00
N PRO A 442 -7.10 -27.77 -12.09
CA PRO A 442 -6.77 -26.97 -10.91
C PRO A 442 -8.05 -26.66 -10.11
N ILE A 443 -7.90 -26.25 -8.85
CA ILE A 443 -9.04 -25.83 -8.04
C ILE A 443 -9.72 -24.57 -8.61
N ASP A 444 -10.98 -24.34 -8.23
CA ASP A 444 -11.81 -23.28 -8.81
C ASP A 444 -11.22 -21.86 -8.67
N GLU A 445 -10.49 -21.60 -7.58
CA GLU A 445 -9.82 -20.32 -7.28
C GLU A 445 -8.77 -19.88 -8.30
N PHE A 446 -8.27 -20.81 -9.13
CA PHE A 446 -7.13 -20.54 -10.04
C PHE A 446 -7.46 -20.78 -11.50
N LYS A 447 -8.70 -21.14 -11.81
CA LYS A 447 -9.13 -21.49 -13.17
C LYS A 447 -9.07 -20.28 -14.09
N GLY A 448 -9.43 -19.11 -13.61
CA GLY A 448 -9.40 -17.83 -14.32
C GLY A 448 -7.99 -17.39 -14.67
N ASP A 449 -7.04 -17.56 -13.74
CA ASP A 449 -5.63 -17.25 -13.93
C ASP A 449 -5.03 -18.04 -15.10
N PHE A 450 -5.20 -19.36 -15.07
CA PHE A 450 -4.74 -20.22 -16.15
C PHE A 450 -5.47 -19.90 -17.47
N ALA A 451 -6.76 -19.54 -17.42
CA ALA A 451 -7.47 -19.11 -18.61
C ALA A 451 -6.87 -17.83 -19.22
N ARG A 452 -6.57 -16.82 -18.40
CA ARG A 452 -5.94 -15.57 -18.86
C ARG A 452 -4.50 -15.78 -19.33
N ALA A 453 -3.76 -16.72 -18.77
CA ALA A 453 -2.45 -17.14 -19.29
C ALA A 453 -2.56 -17.78 -20.69
N TYR A 454 -3.60 -18.60 -20.93
CA TYR A 454 -3.87 -19.18 -22.27
C TYR A 454 -4.27 -18.12 -23.29
N PHE A 455 -5.18 -17.20 -22.94
CA PHE A 455 -5.54 -16.09 -23.84
C PHE A 455 -4.35 -15.18 -24.16
N TYR A 456 -3.48 -14.93 -23.17
CA TYR A 456 -2.20 -14.26 -23.39
C TYR A 456 -1.34 -15.01 -24.40
N MET A 457 -1.09 -16.32 -24.20
CA MET A 457 -0.28 -17.12 -25.13
C MET A 457 -0.87 -17.09 -26.55
N ALA A 458 -2.20 -17.19 -26.68
CA ALA A 458 -2.92 -17.12 -27.95
C ALA A 458 -2.72 -15.79 -28.70
N THR A 459 -2.54 -14.70 -27.96
CA THR A 459 -2.44 -13.34 -28.50
C THR A 459 -0.98 -12.95 -28.70
N ARG A 460 -0.13 -13.15 -27.68
CA ARG A 460 1.29 -12.82 -27.71
C ARG A 460 2.02 -13.53 -28.84
N TYR A 461 1.66 -14.77 -29.13
CA TYR A 461 2.32 -15.61 -30.13
C TYR A 461 1.49 -15.79 -31.40
N GLU A 462 0.59 -14.85 -31.71
CA GLU A 462 -0.29 -14.90 -32.89
C GLU A 462 0.46 -15.23 -34.19
N ASN A 463 1.69 -14.72 -34.35
CA ASN A 463 2.52 -14.94 -35.55
C ASN A 463 3.06 -16.37 -35.71
N VAL A 464 3.02 -17.22 -34.67
CA VAL A 464 3.63 -18.56 -34.69
C VAL A 464 2.71 -19.67 -34.18
N ILE A 465 1.70 -19.35 -33.35
CA ILE A 465 0.90 -20.34 -32.62
C ILE A 465 0.10 -21.29 -33.53
N GLY A 466 -0.31 -20.85 -34.73
CA GLY A 466 -0.98 -21.71 -35.69
C GLY A 466 -0.14 -22.91 -36.14
N ASN A 467 1.18 -22.88 -35.96
CA ASN A 467 2.06 -24.00 -36.29
C ASN A 467 2.25 -25.00 -35.13
N TRP A 468 1.61 -24.77 -33.97
CA TRP A 468 1.85 -25.55 -32.75
C TRP A 468 0.89 -26.73 -32.56
N GLU A 469 -0.25 -26.74 -33.25
CA GLU A 469 -1.26 -27.81 -33.21
C GLU A 469 -0.61 -29.19 -33.26
N ASN A 470 0.15 -29.47 -34.31
CA ASN A 470 0.69 -30.80 -34.59
C ASN A 470 1.98 -31.18 -33.82
N ASN A 471 2.43 -30.37 -32.86
CA ASN A 471 3.67 -30.68 -32.11
C ASN A 471 3.52 -31.89 -31.19
N THR A 472 2.32 -32.11 -30.64
CA THR A 472 1.97 -33.26 -29.79
C THR A 472 0.49 -33.62 -29.97
N SER A 473 0.08 -34.82 -29.57
CA SER A 473 -1.35 -35.18 -29.53
C SER A 473 -2.17 -34.29 -28.60
N ASN A 474 -1.56 -33.76 -27.54
CA ASN A 474 -2.24 -32.92 -26.56
C ASN A 474 -2.38 -31.47 -27.04
N SER A 475 -1.44 -30.96 -27.83
CA SER A 475 -1.58 -29.67 -28.51
C SER A 475 -2.61 -29.74 -29.63
N ASP A 476 -2.64 -30.84 -30.39
CA ASP A 476 -3.64 -31.10 -31.45
C ASP A 476 -5.06 -31.18 -30.87
N ALA A 477 -5.21 -31.78 -29.68
CA ALA A 477 -6.49 -31.81 -28.99
C ALA A 477 -6.98 -30.43 -28.52
N VAL A 478 -6.11 -29.41 -28.47
CA VAL A 478 -6.38 -28.12 -27.80
C VAL A 478 -6.37 -26.95 -28.79
N LEU A 479 -5.51 -27.01 -29.80
CA LEU A 479 -5.28 -25.94 -30.76
C LEU A 479 -5.91 -26.30 -32.10
N ASP A 480 -6.54 -25.34 -32.78
CA ASP A 480 -7.27 -25.56 -34.04
C ASP A 480 -6.44 -25.27 -35.31
N GLY A 481 -5.13 -25.10 -35.15
CA GLY A 481 -4.19 -24.76 -36.22
C GLY A 481 -4.29 -23.31 -36.74
N THR A 482 -5.20 -22.49 -36.23
CA THR A 482 -5.35 -21.09 -36.65
C THR A 482 -4.57 -20.13 -35.75
N SER A 483 -4.12 -19.00 -36.30
CA SER A 483 -3.57 -17.89 -35.50
C SER A 483 -4.66 -17.00 -34.89
N THR A 484 -5.89 -17.05 -35.41
CA THR A 484 -7.00 -16.19 -34.99
C THR A 484 -7.77 -16.80 -33.83
N ASN A 485 -8.44 -17.93 -34.04
CA ASN A 485 -9.28 -18.56 -33.04
C ASN A 485 -8.42 -19.37 -32.04
N VAL A 486 -7.35 -19.99 -32.52
CA VAL A 486 -6.31 -20.72 -31.78
C VAL A 486 -6.78 -22.00 -31.12
N PHE A 487 -7.93 -21.99 -30.44
CA PHE A 487 -8.37 -23.08 -29.60
C PHE A 487 -9.53 -23.87 -30.23
N GLU A 488 -9.48 -25.19 -30.04
CA GLU A 488 -10.61 -26.06 -30.32
C GLU A 488 -11.87 -25.61 -29.55
N PRO A 489 -13.10 -25.79 -30.09
CA PRO A 489 -14.32 -25.25 -29.49
C PRO A 489 -14.54 -25.64 -28.03
N TRP A 490 -14.19 -26.86 -27.66
CA TRP A 490 -14.33 -27.33 -26.28
C TRP A 490 -13.42 -26.55 -25.32
N MET A 491 -12.17 -26.31 -25.72
CA MET A 491 -11.18 -25.60 -24.93
C MET A 491 -11.58 -24.13 -24.82
N LEU A 492 -11.93 -23.48 -25.94
CA LEU A 492 -12.33 -22.06 -25.93
C LEU A 492 -13.52 -21.83 -25.01
N ASN A 493 -14.56 -22.68 -25.10
CA ASN A 493 -15.75 -22.58 -24.25
C ASN A 493 -15.41 -22.76 -22.76
N MET A 494 -14.50 -23.68 -22.45
CA MET A 494 -14.02 -23.89 -21.09
C MET A 494 -13.23 -22.68 -20.57
N LEU A 495 -12.24 -22.19 -21.32
CA LEU A 495 -11.43 -21.03 -20.92
C LEU A 495 -12.29 -19.78 -20.71
N LYS A 496 -13.27 -19.52 -21.59
CA LYS A 496 -14.23 -18.43 -21.40
C LYS A 496 -15.06 -18.60 -20.12
N ARG A 497 -15.51 -19.82 -19.82
CA ARG A 497 -16.25 -20.12 -18.59
C ARG A 497 -15.40 -19.96 -17.34
N TRP A 498 -14.16 -20.45 -17.36
CA TRP A 498 -13.19 -20.31 -16.26
C TRP A 498 -12.88 -18.83 -16.00
N HIS A 499 -12.52 -18.09 -17.05
CA HIS A 499 -12.29 -16.64 -16.99
C HIS A 499 -13.46 -15.86 -16.38
N LYS A 500 -14.70 -16.24 -16.72
CA LYS A 500 -15.90 -15.57 -16.20
C LYS A 500 -16.22 -15.94 -14.75
N ASN A 501 -16.01 -17.20 -14.38
CA ASN A 501 -16.38 -17.71 -13.05
C ASN A 501 -15.32 -17.40 -11.99
N ASP A 502 -14.09 -17.18 -12.41
CA ASP A 502 -12.96 -16.77 -11.58
C ASP A 502 -12.38 -15.45 -12.12
N PRO A 503 -12.95 -14.29 -11.68
CA PRO A 503 -12.54 -12.96 -12.13
C PRO A 503 -11.09 -12.61 -11.79
N VAL A 504 -10.57 -11.54 -12.40
CA VAL A 504 -9.21 -11.05 -12.11
C VAL A 504 -9.07 -10.69 -10.62
N SER A 505 -8.04 -11.24 -9.98
CA SER A 505 -7.73 -11.01 -8.57
C SER A 505 -6.61 -9.98 -8.36
N ALA A 506 -6.48 -9.43 -7.14
CA ALA A 506 -5.38 -8.54 -6.76
C ALA A 506 -4.00 -9.21 -6.93
N LYS A 507 -3.94 -10.52 -6.68
CA LYS A 507 -2.77 -11.38 -6.95
C LYS A 507 -2.34 -11.29 -8.40
N GLU A 508 -3.27 -11.47 -9.34
CA GLU A 508 -2.95 -11.43 -10.76
C GLU A 508 -2.53 -10.06 -11.23
N ILE A 509 -3.13 -8.99 -10.71
CA ILE A 509 -2.74 -7.61 -11.02
C ILE A 509 -1.29 -7.38 -10.58
N ARG A 510 -0.97 -7.66 -9.31
CA ARG A 510 0.40 -7.54 -8.78
C ARG A 510 1.39 -8.37 -9.59
N ARG A 511 1.01 -9.60 -9.92
CA ARG A 511 1.84 -10.48 -10.73
C ARG A 511 2.06 -9.91 -12.13
N ASN A 512 1.02 -9.37 -12.78
CA ASN A 512 1.11 -8.74 -14.10
C ASN A 512 2.09 -7.55 -14.10
N ASP A 513 2.07 -6.72 -13.06
CA ASP A 513 3.02 -5.61 -12.87
C ASP A 513 4.46 -6.10 -12.70
N LEU A 514 4.70 -7.08 -11.81
CA LEU A 514 6.04 -7.63 -11.59
C LEU A 514 6.58 -8.35 -12.84
N VAL A 515 5.71 -9.00 -13.60
CA VAL A 515 6.08 -9.59 -14.88
C VAL A 515 6.40 -8.49 -15.90
N PHE A 516 5.63 -7.39 -15.94
CA PHE A 516 5.94 -6.25 -16.79
C PHE A 516 7.30 -5.64 -16.47
N GLU A 517 7.61 -5.40 -15.20
CA GLU A 517 8.94 -4.95 -14.76
C GLU A 517 10.04 -5.96 -15.14
N PHE A 518 9.71 -7.25 -15.06
CA PHE A 518 10.65 -8.31 -15.37
C PHE A 518 10.98 -8.40 -16.87
N GLN A 519 9.98 -8.42 -17.77
CA GLN A 519 10.18 -8.71 -19.20
C GLN A 519 9.66 -7.64 -20.17
N GLY A 520 9.00 -6.58 -19.70
CA GLY A 520 8.65 -5.40 -20.49
C GLY A 520 7.33 -5.45 -21.27
N ASN A 521 6.48 -6.46 -21.05
CA ASN A 521 5.12 -6.50 -21.63
C ASN A 521 4.09 -6.96 -20.61
N ARG A 522 2.81 -6.62 -20.85
CA ARG A 522 1.69 -6.97 -19.95
C ARG A 522 0.77 -8.03 -20.53
N ASN A 523 0.04 -8.72 -19.68
CA ASN A 523 -1.07 -9.58 -20.06
C ASN A 523 -2.36 -8.74 -20.21
N PRO A 524 -2.85 -8.51 -21.44
CA PRO A 524 -4.03 -7.67 -21.67
C PRO A 524 -5.31 -8.21 -21.04
N PHE A 525 -5.38 -9.52 -20.77
CA PHE A 525 -6.58 -10.16 -20.24
C PHE A 525 -6.68 -10.08 -18.71
N ILE A 526 -5.59 -9.68 -18.05
CA ILE A 526 -5.60 -9.28 -16.63
C ILE A 526 -6.00 -7.81 -16.54
N ASP A 527 -5.44 -6.96 -17.39
CA ASP A 527 -5.71 -5.51 -17.38
C ASP A 527 -7.10 -5.14 -17.90
N HIS A 528 -7.56 -5.84 -18.93
CA HIS A 528 -8.83 -5.65 -19.62
C HIS A 528 -9.51 -7.00 -19.82
N PRO A 529 -10.10 -7.60 -18.78
CA PRO A 529 -10.76 -8.89 -18.88
C PRO A 529 -11.88 -8.92 -19.93
N GLU A 530 -12.52 -7.78 -20.21
CA GLU A 530 -13.52 -7.62 -21.26
C GLU A 530 -13.00 -7.95 -22.67
N PHE A 531 -11.69 -7.89 -22.92
CA PHE A 531 -11.12 -8.24 -24.21
C PHE A 531 -11.33 -9.71 -24.59
N VAL A 532 -11.50 -10.61 -23.61
CA VAL A 532 -11.84 -12.01 -23.92
C VAL A 532 -13.15 -12.09 -24.70
N GLU A 533 -14.19 -11.41 -24.24
CA GLU A 533 -15.49 -11.40 -24.91
C GLU A 533 -15.46 -10.54 -26.18
N GLN A 534 -14.71 -9.44 -26.21
CA GLN A 534 -14.59 -8.64 -27.43
C GLN A 534 -13.88 -9.36 -28.58
N ILE A 535 -12.99 -10.32 -28.29
CA ILE A 535 -12.28 -11.11 -29.29
C ILE A 535 -13.03 -12.40 -29.63
N TRP A 536 -13.44 -13.18 -28.63
CA TRP A 536 -14.02 -14.53 -28.78
C TRP A 536 -15.50 -14.63 -28.37
N GLY A 537 -16.21 -13.50 -28.28
CA GLY A 537 -17.63 -13.44 -27.88
C GLY A 537 -18.64 -13.95 -28.91
N ASN A 538 -18.27 -13.93 -30.19
CA ASN A 538 -19.18 -14.22 -31.31
C ASN A 538 -19.26 -15.69 -31.69
#